data_AF-A0A967TL70-F1
#
_entry.id   AF-A0A967TL70-F1
#
_cell.length_a   1.000
_cell.length_b   1.000
_cell.length_c   1.000
_cell.angle_alpha   90.00
_cell.angle_beta   90.00
_cell.angle_gamma   90.00
#
_symmetry.space_group_name_H-M   'P 1'
#
loop_
_entity.id
_entity.type
_entity.pdbx_description
1 polymer ?
#
loop_
_entity_poly.entity_id
_entity_poly.type
_entity_poly.pdbx_seq_one_letter_code
_entity_poly.pdbx_strand_id
1 'polypeptide(L)'
;MARLTGFPLVPVAVAAEPAWRLPSWDRFLVPKPLSTVAVHWGDPIRIPRDASRADLRKRARELEGVLSGLTRRAEEVAGRRSPDPRPGEGKRAQAS
;
A
#
# COMPACT_ATOMS: atom_id res chain seq x y z
N MET A 1 -7.28 -4.30 -15.91
CA MET A 1 -7.37 -2.90 -16.40
C MET A 1 -6.03 -2.36 -16.90
N ALA A 2 -4.95 -2.30 -16.11
CA ALA A 2 -3.66 -1.75 -16.56
C ALA A 2 -3.06 -2.39 -17.83
N ARG A 3 -3.10 -3.72 -17.98
CA ARG A 3 -2.66 -4.42 -19.21
C ARG A 3 -3.51 -4.08 -20.44
N LEU A 4 -4.81 -3.84 -20.26
CA LEU A 4 -5.74 -3.54 -21.35
C LEU A 4 -5.58 -2.10 -21.85
N THR A 5 -5.23 -1.17 -20.97
CA THR A 5 -5.13 0.25 -21.30
C THR A 5 -3.72 0.69 -21.70
N GLY A 6 -2.67 -0.02 -21.26
CA GLY A 6 -1.27 0.32 -21.57
C GLY A 6 -0.74 1.53 -20.78
N PHE A 7 -1.50 2.01 -19.79
CA PHE A 7 -1.07 3.10 -18.91
C PHE A 7 -0.03 2.61 -17.90
N PRO A 8 0.94 3.46 -17.54
CA PRO A 8 1.91 3.15 -16.51
C PRO A 8 1.20 3.03 -15.15
N LEU A 9 1.64 2.06 -14.36
CA LEU A 9 1.17 1.88 -12.98
C LEU A 9 2.03 2.75 -12.07
N VAL A 10 1.44 3.72 -11.38
CA VAL A 10 2.16 4.58 -10.44
C VAL A 10 1.95 4.04 -9.02
N PRO A 11 3.00 3.51 -8.36
CA PRO A 11 2.90 3.06 -6.98
C PRO A 11 2.72 4.25 -6.05
N VAL A 12 1.76 4.20 -5.13
CA VAL A 12 1.51 5.25 -4.14
C VAL A 12 1.34 4.60 -2.77
N ALA A 13 2.01 5.14 -1.75
CA ALA A 13 1.82 4.77 -0.37
C ALA A 13 1.38 5.98 0.45
N VAL A 14 0.48 5.74 1.40
CA VAL A 14 -0.06 6.76 2.30
C VAL A 14 0.07 6.24 3.73
N ALA A 15 0.56 7.09 4.62
CA ALA A 15 0.58 6.84 6.05
C ALA A 15 0.03 8.06 6.78
N ALA A 16 -0.64 7.84 7.91
CA ALA A 16 -1.00 8.93 8.82
C ALA A 16 -0.90 8.50 10.27
N GLU A 17 -0.49 9.43 11.14
CA GLU A 17 -0.44 9.22 12.59
C GLU A 17 -0.72 10.53 13.36
N PRO A 18 -1.57 10.51 14.41
CA PRO A 18 -2.42 9.39 14.79
C PRO A 18 -3.61 9.22 13.83
N ALA A 19 -3.96 7.97 13.53
CA ALA A 19 -5.09 7.63 12.65
C ALA A 19 -6.01 6.58 13.28
N TRP A 20 -7.29 6.62 12.94
CA TRP A 20 -8.21 5.50 13.14
C TRP A 20 -8.10 4.55 11.94
N ARG A 21 -8.09 3.25 12.21
CA ARG A 21 -8.12 2.19 11.18
C ARG A 21 -9.39 1.39 11.37
N LEU A 22 -10.30 1.48 10.41
CA LEU A 22 -11.57 0.75 10.49
C LEU A 22 -11.33 -0.73 10.14
N PRO A 23 -11.93 -1.71 10.85
CA PRO A 23 -11.79 -3.14 10.55
C PRO A 23 -12.68 -3.58 9.38
N SER A 24 -12.86 -2.73 8.37
CA SER A 24 -13.64 -3.03 7.17
C SER A 24 -12.79 -3.70 6.08
N TRP A 25 -13.45 -4.21 5.03
CA TRP A 25 -12.80 -4.84 3.88
C TRP A 25 -11.84 -3.91 3.11
N ASP A 26 -11.95 -2.60 3.32
CA ASP A 26 -11.09 -1.58 2.72
C ASP A 26 -10.12 -0.95 3.74
N ARG A 27 -10.17 -1.38 5.01
CA ARG A 27 -9.31 -0.91 6.12
C ARG A 27 -9.02 0.60 6.11
N PHE A 28 -10.07 1.39 5.89
CA PHE A 28 -9.92 2.82 5.61
C PHE A 28 -9.14 3.52 6.74
N LEU A 29 -8.10 4.24 6.36
CA LEU A 29 -7.26 5.01 7.26
C LEU A 29 -7.85 6.41 7.37
N VAL A 30 -8.38 6.74 8.55
CA VAL A 30 -8.96 8.05 8.84
C VAL A 30 -7.97 8.81 9.72
N PRO A 31 -7.27 9.82 9.19
CA PRO A 31 -6.38 10.65 9.99
C PRO A 31 -7.17 11.36 11.10
N LYS A 32 -6.68 11.34 12.34
CA LYS A 32 -7.31 12.10 13.44
C LYS A 32 -7.01 13.60 13.27
N PRO A 33 -7.78 14.51 13.90
CA PRO A 33 -7.39 15.91 13.95
C PRO A 33 -5.96 16.07 14.48
N LEU A 34 -5.16 16.94 13.86
CA LEU A 34 -3.74 17.16 14.17
C LEU A 34 -2.82 15.95 13.88
N SER A 35 -3.19 15.13 12.91
CA SER A 35 -2.33 14.05 12.42
C SER A 35 -1.36 14.52 11.34
N THR A 36 -0.20 13.88 11.32
CA THR A 36 0.74 13.96 10.21
C THR A 36 0.33 12.95 9.16
N VAL A 37 0.11 13.41 7.93
CA VAL A 37 -0.15 12.56 6.77
C VAL A 37 1.04 12.63 5.83
N ALA A 38 1.61 11.48 5.49
CA ALA A 38 2.70 11.36 4.54
C ALA A 38 2.23 10.56 3.32
N VAL A 39 2.49 11.10 2.14
CA VAL A 39 2.19 10.46 0.86
C VAL A 39 3.48 10.34 0.06
N HIS A 40 3.78 9.14 -0.41
CA HIS A 40 4.95 8.88 -1.24
C HIS A 40 4.55 8.23 -2.55
N TRP A 41 5.05 8.80 -3.64
CA TRP A 41 4.90 8.27 -4.99
C TRP A 41 6.19 7.55 -5.40
N GLY A 42 6.02 6.40 -6.04
CA GLY A 42 7.11 5.68 -6.69
C GLY A 42 7.17 5.97 -8.18
N ASP A 43 8.25 5.51 -8.80
CA ASP A 43 8.42 5.62 -10.23
C ASP A 43 7.35 4.82 -10.98
N PRO A 44 6.83 5.35 -12.11
CA PRO A 44 5.84 4.65 -12.91
C PRO A 44 6.38 3.33 -13.47
N ILE A 45 5.70 2.22 -13.21
CA ILE A 45 6.03 0.88 -13.73
C ILE A 45 5.21 0.63 -15.00
N ARG A 46 5.89 0.50 -16.13
CA ARG A 46 5.25 0.22 -17.42
C ARG A 46 5.05 -1.28 -17.61
N ILE A 47 3.81 -1.68 -17.87
CA ILE A 47 3.47 -3.07 -18.20
C ILE A 47 3.27 -3.18 -19.72
N PRO A 48 4.10 -3.97 -20.43
CA PRO A 48 3.91 -4.22 -21.86
C PRO A 48 2.53 -4.84 -22.14
N ARG A 49 1.90 -4.48 -23.26
CA ARG A 49 0.56 -5.01 -23.62
C ARG A 49 0.59 -6.52 -23.90
N ASP A 50 1.73 -7.00 -24.37
CA ASP A 50 2.08 -8.37 -24.73
C ASP A 50 2.75 -9.16 -23.58
N ALA A 51 2.78 -8.60 -22.36
CA ALA A 51 3.39 -9.24 -21.20
C ALA A 51 2.82 -10.65 -20.95
N SER A 52 3.70 -11.64 -20.88
CA SER A 52 3.34 -13.01 -20.55
C SER A 52 2.88 -13.13 -19.09
N ARG A 53 2.29 -14.28 -18.71
CA ARG A 53 1.98 -14.56 -17.30
C ARG A 53 3.23 -14.49 -16.40
N ALA A 54 4.40 -14.86 -16.92
CA ALA A 54 5.65 -14.79 -16.18
C ALA A 54 6.08 -13.33 -15.96
N ASP A 55 5.96 -12.49 -16.99
CA ASP A 55 6.27 -11.05 -16.91
C ASP A 55 5.35 -10.34 -15.92
N LEU A 56 4.05 -10.64 -15.96
CA LEU A 56 3.09 -10.09 -15.01
C LEU A 56 3.44 -10.45 -13.57
N ARG A 57 3.83 -11.70 -13.30
CA ARG A 57 4.29 -12.12 -11.96
C ARG A 57 5.59 -11.43 -11.54
N LYS A 58 6.51 -11.21 -12.48
CA LYS A 58 7.76 -10.47 -12.21
C LYS A 58 7.46 -9.01 -11.84
N ARG A 59 6.62 -8.34 -12.64
CA ARG A 59 6.19 -6.95 -12.38
C ARG A 59 5.37 -6.81 -11.10
N ALA A 60 4.55 -7.79 -10.76
CA ALA A 60 3.82 -7.81 -9.49
C ALA A 60 4.76 -7.86 -8.29
N ARG A 61 5.81 -8.69 -8.33
CA ARG A 61 6.83 -8.76 -7.27
C ARG A 61 7.67 -7.49 -7.17
N GLU A 62 8.03 -6.90 -8.31
CA GLU A 62 8.72 -5.60 -8.35
C GLU A 62 7.87 -4.51 -7.70
N LEU A 63 6.59 -4.43 -8.08
CA LEU A 63 5.63 -3.50 -7.49
C LEU A 63 5.48 -3.71 -5.98
N GLU A 64 5.38 -4.95 -5.51
CA GLU A 64 5.27 -5.28 -4.09
C GLU A 64 6.49 -4.78 -3.30
N GLY A 65 7.70 -4.94 -3.84
CA GLY A 65 8.92 -4.40 -3.25
C GLY A 65 8.92 -2.87 -3.20
N VAL A 66 8.53 -2.22 -4.30
CA VAL A 66 8.44 -0.75 -4.38
C VAL A 66 7.41 -0.21 -3.38
N LEU A 67 6.21 -0.78 -3.35
CA LEU A 67 5.15 -0.38 -2.41
C LEU A 67 5.59 -0.57 -0.97
N SER A 68 6.22 -1.71 -0.63
CA SER A 68 6.75 -1.96 0.71
C SER A 68 7.77 -0.89 1.13
N GLY A 69 8.67 -0.50 0.23
CA GLY A 69 9.65 0.57 0.48
C GLY A 69 9.04 1.98 0.57
N LEU A 70 7.98 2.26 -0.20
CA LEU A 70 7.24 3.53 -0.11
C LEU A 70 6.43 3.62 1.18
N THR A 71 5.76 2.55 1.57
CA THR A 71 4.99 2.45 2.81
C THR A 71 5.89 2.69 4.01
N ARG A 72 7.06 2.04 4.07
CA ARG A 72 8.03 2.28 5.16
C ARG A 72 8.43 3.76 5.26
N ARG A 73 8.75 4.41 4.14
CA ARG A 73 9.11 5.83 4.10
C ARG A 73 7.97 6.74 4.54
N ALA A 74 6.76 6.48 4.06
CA ALA A 74 5.58 7.24 4.47
C ALA A 74 5.36 7.13 5.99
N GLU A 75 5.55 5.94 6.52
CA GLU A 75 5.36 5.68 7.94
C GLU A 75 6.46 6.28 8.83
N GLU A 76 7.70 6.31 8.35
CA GLU A 76 8.81 7.03 9.00
C GLU A 76 8.50 8.53 9.08
N VAL A 77 8.05 9.15 7.99
CA VAL A 77 7.67 10.57 7.94
C VAL A 77 6.45 10.87 8.81
N ALA A 78 5.46 9.98 8.81
CA ALA A 78 4.27 10.13 9.66
C ALA A 78 4.58 9.95 11.15
N GLY A 79 5.73 9.37 11.51
CA GLY A 79 6.15 9.18 12.90
C GLY A 79 5.44 8.00 13.59
N ARG A 80 5.23 6.90 12.85
CA ARG A 80 4.36 5.76 13.24
C ARG A 80 4.58 5.29 14.69
N ARG A 81 3.50 5.17 15.47
CA ARG A 81 3.54 4.62 16.84
C ARG A 81 3.18 3.13 16.93
N SER A 82 2.56 2.53 15.92
CA SER A 82 2.20 1.10 15.92
C SER A 82 2.25 0.48 14.52
N PRO A 83 2.95 -0.65 14.30
CA PRO A 83 3.02 -1.31 13.01
C PRO A 83 1.63 -1.83 12.59
N ASP A 84 1.35 -1.78 11.28
CA ASP A 84 0.13 -2.36 10.72
C ASP A 84 0.15 -3.90 10.91
N PRO A 85 -0.86 -4.51 11.54
CA PRO A 85 -0.94 -5.97 11.61
C PRO A 85 -1.10 -6.56 10.21
N ARG A 86 -0.30 -7.58 9.91
CA ARG A 86 -0.21 -8.16 8.56
C ARG A 86 -1.59 -8.65 8.09
N PRO A 87 -1.83 -8.69 6.77
CA PRO A 87 -3.06 -9.25 6.22
C PRO A 87 -3.34 -10.63 6.81
N GLY A 88 -4.45 -10.76 7.56
CA GLY A 88 -4.88 -12.02 8.20
C GLY A 88 -4.81 -12.08 9.73
N GLU A 89 -4.09 -11.18 10.40
CA GLU A 89 -3.89 -11.26 11.87
C GLU A 89 -5.10 -10.75 12.68
N GLY A 90 -5.96 -9.91 12.09
CA GLY A 90 -7.11 -9.30 12.79
C GLY A 90 -8.30 -10.22 13.06
N LYS A 91 -8.33 -11.43 12.50
CA LYS A 91 -9.44 -12.38 12.70
C LYS A 91 -9.30 -13.26 13.95
N ARG A 92 -8.16 -13.25 14.64
CA ARG A 92 -7.93 -14.15 15.80
C ARG A 92 -8.27 -13.55 17.17
N ALA A 93 -8.58 -12.26 17.25
CA ALA A 93 -8.76 -11.57 18.54
C ALA A 93 -10.23 -11.37 18.99
N GLN A 94 -11.22 -11.88 18.24
CA GLN A 94 -12.66 -11.68 18.56
C GLN A 94 -13.45 -13.00 18.69
N ALA A 95 -12.78 -14.11 19.00
CA ALA A 95 -13.44 -15.34 19.40
C ALA A 95 -12.97 -15.71 20.81
N SER A 96 -13.57 -15.09 21.81
CA SER A 96 -13.61 -15.52 23.21
C SER A 96 -14.88 -15.00 23.85
#